data_AF-A0A933H2L2-F1
#
_entry.id   AF-A0A933H2L2-F1
#
_cell.length_a   1.000
_cell.length_b   1.000
_cell.length_c   1.000
_cell.angle_alpha   90.00
_cell.angle_beta   90.00
_cell.angle_gamma   90.00
#
_symmetry.space_group_name_H-M   'P 1'
#
loop_
_entity.id
_entity.type
_entity.pdbx_description
1 polymer ?
#
loop_
_entity_poly.entity_id
_entity_poly.type
_entity_poly.pdbx_seq_one_letter_code
_entity_poly.pdbx_strand_id
1 'polypeptide(L)'
;MSDRDIRPRHIHCISAAAADRVIEILGSAGIPASRDPEPIVADGVPLHAVAVPPAHFLRARSVLLDESAEIVVCGRWGEEPILTAAERREASSLFRELVPGGVTGAKVRASVEEFYLGAAAPERRRAIEALALLGEEGRDAAFRLLGEACRGNEAEPLWELAGFLGRRPIPAWPEAFLELLRDPEPQVRARAATAMGKAGDPSALPHLVRLYLDPSPEVQAEAADSVWRIAGEDDGFHPDLEPREKTRIVEEWRKRLE
;
A
#
# COMPACT_ATOMS: atom_id res chain seq x y z
N MET A 1 -25.15 -14.92 -18.99
CA MET A 1 -24.08 -14.23 -18.24
C MET A 1 -22.89 -14.10 -19.18
N SER A 2 -22.46 -12.88 -19.47
CA SER A 2 -21.65 -12.57 -20.65
C SER A 2 -20.20 -13.02 -20.53
N ASP A 3 -19.67 -13.41 -21.67
CA ASP A 3 -18.37 -14.00 -22.03
C ASP A 3 -17.13 -13.11 -21.71
N ARG A 4 -17.14 -12.39 -20.59
CA ARG A 4 -16.12 -11.39 -20.22
C ARG A 4 -14.92 -11.95 -19.45
N ASP A 5 -14.83 -13.25 -19.21
CA ASP A 5 -13.90 -13.83 -18.22
C ASP A 5 -12.92 -14.93 -18.72
N ILE A 6 -12.82 -15.15 -20.04
CA ILE A 6 -11.97 -16.24 -20.59
C ILE A 6 -10.59 -15.75 -21.05
N ARG A 7 -10.26 -14.46 -20.94
CA ARG A 7 -8.98 -13.95 -21.42
C ARG A 7 -7.84 -14.20 -20.42
N PRO A 8 -6.71 -14.80 -20.84
CA PRO A 8 -5.56 -15.01 -19.96
C PRO A 8 -5.06 -13.69 -19.35
N ARG A 9 -4.54 -13.78 -18.14
CA ARG A 9 -3.88 -12.66 -17.46
C ARG A 9 -2.39 -12.75 -17.71
N HIS A 10 -1.73 -11.61 -17.79
CA HIS A 10 -0.37 -11.55 -18.33
C HIS A 10 0.60 -10.98 -17.33
N ILE A 11 1.79 -11.57 -17.36
CA ILE A 11 2.91 -11.26 -16.51
C ILE A 11 3.98 -10.67 -17.41
N HIS A 12 4.09 -9.35 -17.42
CA HIS A 12 4.99 -8.61 -18.29
C HIS A 12 6.41 -8.63 -17.74
N CYS A 13 7.33 -8.99 -18.61
CA CYS A 13 8.74 -9.20 -18.35
C CYS A 13 9.57 -8.26 -19.24
N ILE A 14 10.65 -7.74 -18.68
CA ILE A 14 11.54 -6.78 -19.35
C ILE A 14 12.41 -7.39 -20.45
N SER A 15 12.55 -8.73 -20.48
CA SER A 15 13.36 -9.45 -21.46
C SER A 15 12.82 -10.84 -21.72
N ALA A 16 13.29 -11.44 -22.81
CA ALA A 16 13.04 -12.83 -23.17
C ALA A 16 13.45 -13.80 -22.06
N ALA A 17 14.67 -13.64 -21.56
CA ALA A 17 15.24 -14.48 -20.53
C ALA A 17 14.46 -14.37 -19.20
N ALA A 18 13.97 -13.17 -18.87
CA ALA A 18 13.13 -12.96 -17.70
C ALA A 18 11.78 -13.69 -17.84
N ALA A 19 11.16 -13.65 -19.02
CA ALA A 19 9.92 -14.38 -19.30
C ALA A 19 10.13 -15.90 -19.22
N ASP A 20 11.22 -16.42 -19.78
CA ASP A 20 11.52 -17.86 -19.75
C ASP A 20 11.76 -18.33 -18.30
N ARG A 21 12.45 -17.53 -17.49
CA ARG A 21 12.67 -17.81 -16.06
C ARG A 21 11.37 -17.76 -15.23
N VAL A 22 10.48 -16.82 -15.51
CA VAL A 22 9.14 -16.76 -14.91
C VAL A 22 8.34 -18.02 -15.19
N ILE A 23 8.40 -18.54 -16.43
CA ILE A 23 7.72 -19.78 -16.81
C ILE A 23 8.27 -20.97 -16.02
N GLU A 24 9.60 -21.07 -15.87
CA GLU A 24 10.26 -22.13 -15.10
C GLU A 24 9.84 -22.13 -13.62
N ILE A 25 9.83 -20.95 -13.00
CA ILE A 25 9.39 -20.75 -11.62
C ILE A 25 7.94 -21.16 -11.44
N LEU A 26 7.04 -20.68 -12.30
CA LEU A 26 5.62 -21.01 -12.24
C LEU A 26 5.37 -22.50 -12.48
N GLY A 27 6.10 -23.09 -13.43
CA GLY A 27 6.07 -24.53 -13.70
C GLY A 27 6.44 -25.36 -12.48
N SER A 28 7.48 -24.95 -11.75
CA SER A 28 7.91 -25.61 -10.51
C SER A 28 6.84 -25.54 -9.41
N ALA A 29 6.00 -24.51 -9.41
CA ALA A 29 4.84 -24.37 -8.52
C ALA A 29 3.55 -25.05 -9.01
N GLY A 30 3.61 -25.76 -10.15
CA GLY A 30 2.46 -26.42 -10.78
C GLY A 30 1.47 -25.43 -11.40
N ILE A 31 1.93 -24.25 -11.82
CA ILE A 31 1.13 -23.21 -12.46
C ILE A 31 1.44 -23.23 -13.97
N PRO A 32 0.45 -23.55 -14.83
CA PRO A 32 0.66 -23.49 -16.27
C PRO A 32 0.87 -22.04 -16.72
N ALA A 33 1.93 -21.83 -17.49
CA ALA A 33 2.32 -20.53 -18.00
C ALA A 33 2.96 -20.70 -19.38
N SER A 34 2.74 -19.75 -20.29
CA SER A 34 3.33 -19.78 -21.63
C SER A 34 3.75 -18.39 -22.07
N ARG A 35 4.86 -18.30 -22.80
CA ARG A 35 5.30 -17.05 -23.39
C ARG A 35 4.40 -16.66 -24.55
N ASP A 36 4.05 -15.38 -24.63
CA ASP A 36 3.37 -14.88 -25.81
C ASP A 36 4.30 -14.85 -27.04
N PRO A 37 3.75 -15.16 -28.23
CA PRO A 37 4.55 -15.35 -29.43
C PRO A 37 5.24 -14.07 -29.92
N GLU A 38 4.64 -12.91 -29.68
CA GLU A 38 5.18 -11.62 -30.12
C GLU A 38 5.43 -10.68 -28.94
N PRO A 39 6.61 -10.03 -28.85
CA PRO A 39 6.84 -9.00 -27.85
C PRO A 39 6.00 -7.76 -28.09
N ILE A 40 5.55 -7.13 -27.00
CA ILE A 40 4.97 -5.79 -27.02
C ILE A 40 6.12 -4.79 -27.09
N VAL A 41 6.14 -3.93 -28.11
CA VAL A 41 7.14 -2.86 -28.21
C VAL A 41 6.62 -1.64 -27.46
N ALA A 42 7.31 -1.24 -26.39
CA ALA A 42 7.00 -0.04 -25.64
C ALA A 42 8.24 0.86 -25.55
N ASP A 43 8.13 2.09 -26.06
CA ASP A 43 9.23 3.06 -26.13
C ASP A 43 10.53 2.49 -26.72
N GLY A 44 10.39 1.71 -27.81
CA GLY A 44 11.48 1.07 -28.52
C GLY A 44 12.10 -0.14 -27.82
N VAL A 45 11.58 -0.56 -26.65
CA VAL A 45 12.05 -1.76 -25.94
C VAL A 45 11.05 -2.91 -26.13
N PRO A 46 11.50 -4.09 -26.57
CA PRO A 46 10.66 -5.27 -26.65
C PRO A 46 10.40 -5.83 -25.25
N LEU A 47 9.14 -5.87 -24.86
CA LEU A 47 8.65 -6.50 -23.64
C LEU A 47 7.99 -7.82 -23.98
N HIS A 48 8.29 -8.85 -23.21
CA HIS A 48 7.64 -10.14 -23.35
C HIS A 48 6.57 -10.26 -22.28
N ALA A 49 5.50 -11.02 -22.52
CA ALA A 49 4.65 -11.44 -21.43
C ALA A 49 4.49 -12.94 -21.39
N VAL A 50 4.10 -13.38 -20.19
CA VAL A 50 3.79 -14.74 -19.86
C VAL A 50 2.31 -14.79 -19.56
N ALA A 51 1.58 -15.51 -20.39
CA ALA A 51 0.17 -15.78 -20.22
C ALA A 51 -0.02 -16.82 -19.10
N VAL A 52 -0.91 -16.48 -18.16
CA VAL A 52 -1.31 -17.34 -17.04
C VAL A 52 -2.84 -17.45 -17.03
N PRO A 53 -3.41 -18.65 -16.83
CA PRO A 53 -4.85 -18.80 -16.72
C PRO A 53 -5.40 -17.92 -15.58
N PRO A 54 -6.58 -17.27 -15.77
CA PRO A 54 -7.12 -16.34 -14.78
C PRO A 54 -7.24 -16.93 -13.37
N ALA A 55 -7.63 -18.20 -13.28
CA ALA A 55 -7.76 -18.94 -12.02
C ALA A 55 -6.44 -19.06 -11.23
N HIS A 56 -5.30 -18.99 -11.91
CA HIS A 56 -3.98 -19.11 -11.30
C HIS A 56 -3.27 -17.76 -11.12
N PHE A 57 -3.85 -16.66 -11.58
CA PHE A 57 -3.14 -15.38 -11.66
C PHE A 57 -2.69 -14.85 -10.30
N LEU A 58 -3.55 -14.91 -9.27
CA LEU A 58 -3.19 -14.49 -7.92
C LEU A 58 -2.09 -15.37 -7.33
N ARG A 59 -2.16 -16.69 -7.57
CA ARG A 59 -1.16 -17.66 -7.09
C ARG A 59 0.17 -17.53 -7.85
N ALA A 60 0.13 -17.18 -9.13
CA ALA A 60 1.31 -16.90 -9.93
C ALA A 60 2.02 -15.64 -9.43
N ARG A 61 1.25 -14.59 -9.11
CA ARG A 61 1.76 -13.35 -8.54
C ARG A 61 2.48 -13.58 -7.21
N SER A 62 1.91 -14.38 -6.30
CA SER A 62 2.56 -14.71 -5.03
C SER A 62 3.86 -15.50 -5.21
N VAL A 63 3.88 -16.48 -6.13
CA VAL A 63 5.09 -17.29 -6.40
C VAL A 63 6.21 -16.43 -6.96
N LEU A 64 5.91 -15.49 -7.86
CA LEU A 64 6.94 -14.64 -8.47
C LEU A 64 7.49 -13.59 -7.51
N LEU A 65 6.68 -13.13 -6.56
CA LEU A 65 7.18 -12.34 -5.44
C LEU A 65 8.18 -13.18 -4.62
N ASP A 66 7.93 -14.48 -4.43
CA ASP A 66 8.77 -15.39 -3.64
C ASP A 66 10.06 -15.88 -4.35
N GLU A 67 10.18 -15.77 -5.68
CA GLU A 67 11.24 -16.45 -6.46
C GLU A 67 12.14 -15.52 -7.30
N SER A 68 12.32 -14.26 -6.94
CA SER A 68 13.40 -13.37 -7.42
C SER A 68 13.37 -12.93 -8.89
N ALA A 69 12.27 -13.11 -9.61
CA ALA A 69 12.21 -12.72 -11.02
C ALA A 69 12.46 -11.21 -11.17
N GLU A 70 13.38 -10.85 -12.08
CA GLU A 70 13.75 -9.46 -12.41
C GLU A 70 12.55 -8.67 -12.96
N ILE A 71 11.74 -8.16 -12.05
CA ILE A 71 10.55 -7.35 -12.28
C ILE A 71 9.52 -7.98 -13.19
N VAL A 72 8.47 -8.43 -12.51
CA VAL A 72 7.23 -8.90 -13.08
C VAL A 72 6.17 -7.82 -12.87
N VAL A 73 5.66 -7.25 -13.95
CA VAL A 73 4.51 -6.32 -13.89
C VAL A 73 3.27 -7.09 -14.33
N CYS A 74 2.26 -7.14 -13.46
CA CYS A 74 1.03 -7.88 -13.70
C CYS A 74 0.00 -7.01 -14.45
N GLY A 75 -0.55 -7.48 -15.58
CA GLY A 75 -1.46 -6.71 -16.43
C GLY A 75 -2.39 -7.57 -17.32
N ARG A 76 -3.16 -6.92 -18.20
CA ARG A 76 -3.90 -7.57 -19.30
C ARG A 76 -3.12 -7.42 -20.59
N TRP A 77 -3.17 -8.44 -21.45
CA TRP A 77 -2.50 -8.41 -22.75
C TRP A 77 -3.14 -7.41 -23.70
N GLY A 78 -2.29 -6.63 -24.36
CA GLY A 78 -2.70 -5.56 -25.27
C GLY A 78 -3.26 -4.31 -24.57
N GLU A 79 -3.33 -4.29 -23.23
CA GLU A 79 -3.53 -3.06 -22.46
C GLU A 79 -2.16 -2.47 -22.11
N GLU A 80 -2.06 -1.13 -22.03
CA GLU A 80 -0.83 -0.51 -21.53
C GLU A 80 -0.52 -1.08 -20.14
N PRO A 81 0.74 -1.46 -19.87
CA PRO A 81 1.11 -1.95 -18.55
C PRO A 81 0.76 -0.87 -17.51
N ILE A 82 0.41 -1.29 -16.30
CA ILE A 82 0.02 -0.38 -15.19
C ILE A 82 1.10 0.69 -14.93
N LEU A 83 2.33 0.42 -15.35
CA LEU A 83 3.49 1.30 -15.31
C LEU A 83 3.95 1.59 -16.75
N THR A 84 4.33 2.82 -17.07
CA THR A 84 4.99 3.26 -18.30
C THR A 84 6.39 2.63 -18.48
N ALA A 85 7.02 2.73 -19.67
CA ALA A 85 8.35 2.14 -19.88
C ALA A 85 9.45 2.80 -19.03
N ALA A 86 9.29 4.09 -18.73
CA ALA A 86 10.14 4.82 -17.80
C ALA A 86 9.99 4.25 -16.38
N GLU A 87 8.75 4.13 -15.89
CA GLU A 87 8.46 3.57 -14.56
C GLU A 87 8.91 2.11 -14.42
N ARG A 88 8.85 1.31 -15.49
CA ARG A 88 9.37 -0.07 -15.51
C ARG A 88 10.90 -0.14 -15.41
N ARG A 89 11.62 0.73 -16.12
CA ARG A 89 13.10 0.79 -16.05
C ARG A 89 13.56 1.35 -14.71
N GLU A 90 12.85 2.35 -14.21
CA GLU A 90 13.10 2.95 -12.90
C GLU A 90 12.90 1.93 -11.81
N ALA A 91 11.75 1.23 -11.77
CA ALA A 91 11.52 0.09 -10.89
C ALA A 91 12.66 -0.95 -10.99
N SER A 92 13.11 -1.30 -12.20
CA SER A 92 14.15 -2.32 -12.46
C SER A 92 15.53 -1.90 -11.96
N SER A 93 15.85 -0.62 -12.07
CA SER A 93 17.03 -0.03 -11.45
C SER A 93 16.90 -0.03 -9.93
N LEU A 94 15.73 0.38 -9.42
CA LEU A 94 15.44 0.47 -7.99
C LEU A 94 15.54 -0.89 -7.30
N PHE A 95 14.91 -1.92 -7.84
CA PHE A 95 14.92 -3.26 -7.26
C PHE A 95 16.32 -3.91 -7.29
N ARG A 96 17.14 -3.61 -8.31
CA ARG A 96 18.53 -4.09 -8.40
C ARG A 96 19.46 -3.37 -7.43
N GLU A 97 19.25 -2.07 -7.18
CA GLU A 97 20.00 -1.32 -6.16
C GLU A 97 19.58 -1.69 -4.74
N LEU A 98 18.26 -1.85 -4.50
CA LEU A 98 17.70 -2.11 -3.17
C LEU A 98 17.91 -3.55 -2.70
N VAL A 99 18.09 -4.51 -3.61
CA VAL A 99 18.29 -5.91 -3.23
C VAL A 99 19.39 -6.59 -4.06
N PRO A 100 20.65 -6.57 -3.59
CA PRO A 100 21.72 -7.34 -4.21
C PRO A 100 21.46 -8.84 -4.03
N GLY A 101 21.30 -9.60 -5.12
CA GLY A 101 21.41 -11.06 -5.11
C GLY A 101 20.13 -11.90 -5.29
N GLY A 102 19.01 -11.31 -5.71
CA GLY A 102 17.78 -12.06 -5.97
C GLY A 102 16.99 -12.37 -4.70
N VAL A 103 15.66 -12.30 -4.80
CA VAL A 103 14.80 -12.03 -3.65
C VAL A 103 13.50 -12.86 -3.58
N THR A 104 13.18 -13.35 -2.39
CA THR A 104 11.84 -13.80 -1.98
C THR A 104 11.01 -12.60 -1.47
N GLY A 105 9.66 -12.61 -1.56
CA GLY A 105 8.80 -11.46 -1.27
C GLY A 105 9.00 -10.90 0.14
N ALA A 106 9.23 -11.79 1.11
CA ALA A 106 9.57 -11.42 2.48
C ALA A 106 10.94 -10.72 2.63
N LYS A 107 11.94 -11.05 1.80
CA LYS A 107 13.25 -10.38 1.78
C LYS A 107 13.19 -9.05 1.05
N VAL A 108 12.41 -8.97 -0.04
CA VAL A 108 12.16 -7.70 -0.76
C VAL A 108 11.51 -6.72 0.21
N ARG A 109 10.48 -7.18 0.91
CA ARG A 109 9.80 -6.41 1.95
C ARG A 109 10.76 -5.94 3.01
N ALA A 110 11.51 -6.85 3.64
CA ALA A 110 12.45 -6.51 4.71
C ALA A 110 13.52 -5.50 4.26
N SER A 111 14.05 -5.63 3.04
CA SER A 111 15.04 -4.69 2.50
C SER A 111 14.45 -3.33 2.15
N VAL A 112 13.22 -3.26 1.64
CA VAL A 112 12.52 -1.98 1.39
C VAL A 112 12.18 -1.29 2.72
N GLU A 113 11.82 -2.05 3.74
CA GLU A 113 11.56 -1.55 5.09
C GLU A 113 12.82 -1.00 5.76
N GLU A 114 13.93 -1.75 5.73
CA GLU A 114 15.22 -1.32 6.24
C GLU A 114 15.74 -0.08 5.50
N PHE A 115 15.62 -0.05 4.18
CA PHE A 115 15.98 1.11 3.37
C PHE A 115 15.09 2.32 3.70
N TYR A 116 13.78 2.14 3.85
CA TYR A 116 12.87 3.23 4.21
C TYR A 116 13.24 3.88 5.54
N LEU A 117 13.59 3.06 6.55
CA LEU A 117 13.97 3.52 7.88
C LEU A 117 15.34 4.21 7.91
N GLY A 118 16.26 3.83 7.02
CA GLY A 118 17.63 4.37 6.97
C GLY A 118 17.84 5.57 6.03
N ALA A 119 16.82 5.99 5.26
CA ALA A 119 17.04 6.89 4.13
C ALA A 119 16.47 8.31 4.32
N ALA A 120 17.06 9.28 3.60
CA ALA A 120 16.60 10.66 3.56
C ALA A 120 15.31 10.81 2.72
N ALA A 121 14.67 11.99 2.77
CA ALA A 121 13.34 12.20 2.18
C ALA A 121 13.21 11.84 0.67
N PRO A 122 14.18 12.17 -0.22
CA PRO A 122 14.12 11.75 -1.62
C PRO A 122 14.10 10.23 -1.82
N GLU A 123 14.84 9.50 -1.00
CA GLU A 123 14.99 8.06 -1.04
C GLU A 123 13.78 7.33 -0.43
N ARG A 124 13.11 7.92 0.56
CA ARG A 124 11.84 7.40 1.11
C ARG A 124 10.72 7.33 0.08
N ARG A 125 10.64 8.29 -0.84
CA ARG A 125 9.68 8.25 -1.96
C ARG A 125 9.91 7.06 -2.88
N ARG A 126 11.18 6.76 -3.18
CA ARG A 126 11.56 5.58 -3.98
C ARG A 126 11.16 4.27 -3.29
N ALA A 127 11.34 4.18 -1.98
CA ALA A 127 10.89 3.04 -1.20
C ALA A 127 9.36 2.88 -1.26
N ILE A 128 8.60 3.97 -1.18
CA ILE A 128 7.13 3.95 -1.33
C ILE A 128 6.71 3.49 -2.73
N GLU A 129 7.42 3.90 -3.78
CA GLU A 129 7.19 3.42 -5.14
C GLU A 129 7.45 1.92 -5.24
N ALA A 130 8.50 1.40 -4.59
CA ALA A 130 8.75 -0.03 -4.50
C ALA A 130 7.63 -0.77 -3.77
N LEU A 131 7.10 -0.23 -2.66
CA LEU A 131 5.94 -0.79 -1.96
C LEU A 131 4.70 -0.85 -2.86
N ALA A 132 4.48 0.17 -3.71
CA ALA A 132 3.36 0.18 -4.66
C ALA A 132 3.39 -1.02 -5.62
N LEU A 133 4.60 -1.43 -6.04
CA LEU A 133 4.81 -2.54 -6.96
C LEU A 133 4.54 -3.91 -6.32
N LEU A 134 4.70 -4.01 -5.00
CA LEU A 134 4.40 -5.22 -4.23
C LEU A 134 2.89 -5.43 -4.01
N GLY A 135 2.06 -4.39 -4.17
CA GLY A 135 0.61 -4.45 -3.99
C GLY A 135 0.21 -4.75 -2.54
N GLU A 136 -0.56 -5.82 -2.28
CA GLU A 136 -1.08 -6.08 -0.92
C GLU A 136 0.05 -6.28 0.10
N GLU A 137 1.12 -7.00 -0.25
CA GLU A 137 2.28 -7.16 0.65
C GLU A 137 2.99 -5.83 0.94
N GLY A 138 3.08 -4.96 -0.07
CA GLY A 138 3.63 -3.61 0.09
C GLY A 138 2.70 -2.70 0.89
N ARG A 139 1.39 -2.91 0.79
CA ARG A 139 0.38 -2.22 1.58
C ARG A 139 0.48 -2.61 3.06
N ASP A 140 0.61 -3.90 3.35
CA ASP A 140 0.82 -4.42 4.69
C ASP A 140 2.13 -3.87 5.31
N ALA A 141 3.20 -3.86 4.52
CA ALA A 141 4.48 -3.26 4.92
C ALA A 141 4.35 -1.76 5.20
N ALA A 142 3.60 -1.03 4.36
CA ALA A 142 3.34 0.39 4.57
C ALA A 142 2.57 0.64 5.87
N PHE A 143 1.56 -0.17 6.21
CA PHE A 143 0.87 -0.07 7.50
C PHE A 143 1.80 -0.34 8.69
N ARG A 144 2.69 -1.33 8.56
CA ARG A 144 3.67 -1.67 9.60
C ARG A 144 4.66 -0.53 9.82
N LEU A 145 5.28 -0.02 8.76
CA LEU A 145 6.21 1.12 8.80
C LEU A 145 5.54 2.38 9.35
N LEU A 146 4.29 2.64 8.95
CA LEU A 146 3.51 3.76 9.46
C LEU A 146 3.28 3.62 10.97
N GLY A 147 2.95 2.42 11.44
CA GLY A 147 2.75 2.15 12.86
C GLY A 147 4.03 2.23 13.69
N GLU A 148 5.17 1.84 13.13
CA GLU A 148 6.48 2.04 13.76
C GLU A 148 6.85 3.52 13.84
N ALA A 149 6.60 4.27 12.77
CA ALA A 149 6.82 5.72 12.73
C ALA A 149 5.92 6.47 13.72
N CYS A 150 4.67 6.03 13.97
CA CYS A 150 3.83 6.60 15.02
C CYS A 150 4.49 6.50 16.41
N ARG A 151 5.15 5.37 16.70
CA ARG A 151 5.79 5.07 17.99
C ARG A 151 7.19 5.68 18.13
N GLY A 152 7.87 5.95 17.02
CA GLY A 152 9.20 6.56 17.01
C GLY A 152 9.20 8.05 17.38
N ASN A 153 10.36 8.71 17.40
CA ASN A 153 10.46 10.15 17.70
C ASN A 153 10.69 11.02 16.44
N GLU A 154 10.79 10.40 15.26
CA GLU A 154 11.14 11.10 14.02
C GLU A 154 9.88 11.61 13.30
N ALA A 155 9.78 12.94 13.21
CA ALA A 155 8.58 13.66 12.76
C ALA A 155 8.31 13.64 11.24
N GLU A 156 9.18 13.02 10.44
CA GLU A 156 9.16 13.14 8.98
C GLU A 156 8.62 11.94 8.16
N PRO A 157 8.69 10.65 8.58
CA PRO A 157 8.30 9.54 7.68
C PRO A 157 6.78 9.28 7.59
N LEU A 158 5.98 9.75 8.56
CA LEU A 158 4.59 9.31 8.71
C LEU A 158 3.68 9.68 7.52
N TRP A 159 3.89 10.86 6.93
CA TRP A 159 2.91 11.49 6.05
C TRP A 159 2.91 10.93 4.63
N GLU A 160 4.08 10.56 4.12
CA GLU A 160 4.21 10.01 2.77
C GLU A 160 3.59 8.60 2.69
N LEU A 161 3.79 7.79 3.73
CA LEU A 161 3.17 6.46 3.85
C LEU A 161 1.64 6.54 4.01
N ALA A 162 1.14 7.46 4.84
CA ALA A 162 -0.29 7.69 4.97
C ALA A 162 -0.92 8.09 3.62
N GLY A 163 -0.31 9.04 2.92
CA GLY A 163 -0.76 9.45 1.58
C GLY A 163 -0.69 8.32 0.56
N PHE A 164 0.33 7.47 0.61
CA PHE A 164 0.42 6.26 -0.23
C PHE A 164 -0.73 5.29 0.02
N LEU A 165 -1.01 4.96 1.28
CA LEU A 165 -2.09 4.06 1.68
C LEU A 165 -3.46 4.59 1.24
N GLY A 166 -3.64 5.91 1.28
CA GLY A 166 -4.84 6.63 0.86
C GLY A 166 -5.09 6.69 -0.65
N ARG A 167 -4.11 6.35 -1.49
CA ARG A 167 -4.30 6.33 -2.97
C ARG A 167 -5.33 5.31 -3.44
N ARG A 168 -5.68 4.35 -2.58
CA ARG A 168 -6.68 3.31 -2.85
C ARG A 168 -7.60 3.19 -1.64
N PRO A 169 -8.89 2.85 -1.83
CA PRO A 169 -9.80 2.59 -0.72
C PRO A 169 -9.18 1.62 0.29
N ILE A 170 -9.30 1.94 1.58
CA ILE A 170 -8.93 1.10 2.72
C ILE A 170 -10.22 0.40 3.16
N PRO A 171 -10.46 -0.88 2.81
CA PRO A 171 -11.70 -1.56 3.17
C PRO A 171 -11.87 -1.67 4.69
N ALA A 172 -10.76 -1.85 5.40
CA ALA A 172 -10.67 -1.82 6.85
C ALA A 172 -9.23 -1.47 7.26
N TRP A 173 -9.10 -0.70 8.34
CA TRP A 173 -7.81 -0.46 8.97
C TRP A 173 -7.36 -1.72 9.72
N PRO A 174 -6.09 -2.16 9.59
CA PRO A 174 -5.58 -3.32 10.33
C PRO A 174 -5.69 -3.11 11.84
N GLU A 175 -6.09 -4.13 12.61
CA GLU A 175 -6.23 -4.01 14.08
C GLU A 175 -4.93 -3.57 14.75
N ALA A 176 -3.77 -4.06 14.27
CA ALA A 176 -2.46 -3.64 14.75
C ALA A 176 -2.21 -2.12 14.60
N PHE A 177 -2.84 -1.48 13.61
CA PHE A 177 -2.82 -0.02 13.48
C PHE A 177 -3.85 0.64 14.39
N LEU A 178 -5.05 0.05 14.53
CA LEU A 178 -6.10 0.54 15.45
C LEU A 178 -5.66 0.53 16.92
N GLU A 179 -4.80 -0.40 17.32
CA GLU A 179 -4.20 -0.46 18.65
C GLU A 179 -3.39 0.80 18.99
N LEU A 180 -2.82 1.48 18.00
CA LEU A 180 -2.09 2.75 18.20
C LEU A 180 -3.00 3.87 18.71
N LEU A 181 -4.30 3.84 18.38
CA LEU A 181 -5.28 4.80 18.90
C LEU A 181 -5.60 4.56 20.38
N ARG A 182 -5.06 3.50 20.98
CA ARG A 182 -5.21 3.13 22.40
C ARG A 182 -3.86 3.05 23.10
N ASP A 183 -2.80 3.53 22.46
CA ASP A 183 -1.45 3.51 23.01
C ASP A 183 -1.38 4.34 24.30
N PRO A 184 -0.63 3.90 25.33
CA PRO A 184 -0.50 4.66 26.57
C PRO A 184 0.03 6.09 26.35
N GLU A 185 0.90 6.30 25.35
CA GLU A 185 1.50 7.60 25.07
C GLU A 185 0.55 8.46 24.20
N PRO A 186 0.08 9.64 24.68
CA PRO A 186 -0.79 10.52 23.90
C PRO A 186 -0.21 10.92 22.54
N GLN A 187 1.11 11.11 22.44
CA GLN A 187 1.76 11.48 21.18
C GLN A 187 1.60 10.38 20.10
N VAL A 188 1.63 9.11 20.50
CA VAL A 188 1.43 7.99 19.57
C VAL A 188 -0.01 7.96 19.06
N ARG A 189 -0.99 8.17 19.96
CA ARG A 189 -2.41 8.24 19.60
C ARG A 189 -2.70 9.41 18.65
N ALA A 190 -2.15 10.58 18.96
CA ALA A 190 -2.27 11.79 18.13
C ALA A 190 -1.73 11.54 16.72
N ARG A 191 -0.51 11.02 16.59
CA ARG A 191 0.10 10.69 15.30
C ARG A 191 -0.69 9.65 14.51
N ALA A 192 -1.21 8.62 15.18
CA ALA A 192 -2.06 7.62 14.53
C ALA A 192 -3.36 8.24 13.98
N ALA A 193 -3.98 9.18 14.73
CA ALA A 193 -5.13 9.94 14.26
C ALA A 193 -4.77 10.79 13.03
N THR A 194 -3.68 11.57 13.10
CA THR A 194 -3.19 12.39 11.99
C THR A 194 -2.90 11.54 10.74
N ALA A 195 -2.29 10.36 10.91
CA ALA A 195 -2.02 9.43 9.81
C ALA A 195 -3.30 8.98 9.11
N MET A 196 -4.33 8.62 9.86
CA MET A 196 -5.64 8.27 9.29
C MET A 196 -6.26 9.46 8.54
N GLY A 197 -6.19 10.66 9.11
CA GLY A 197 -6.65 11.90 8.46
C GLY A 197 -5.91 12.18 7.15
N LYS A 198 -4.58 11.97 7.11
CA LYS A 198 -3.77 12.16 5.89
C LYS A 198 -3.99 11.07 4.84
N ALA A 199 -4.32 9.85 5.25
CA ALA A 199 -4.75 8.82 4.32
C ALA A 199 -6.09 9.20 3.65
N GLY A 200 -6.94 9.99 4.34
CA GLY A 200 -8.12 10.59 3.74
C GLY A 200 -9.27 9.60 3.47
N ASP A 201 -9.15 8.36 3.96
CA ASP A 201 -10.14 7.32 3.69
C ASP A 201 -11.31 7.39 4.69
N PRO A 202 -12.58 7.46 4.21
CA PRO A 202 -13.76 7.54 5.06
C PRO A 202 -13.93 6.40 6.08
N SER A 203 -13.33 5.22 5.85
CA SER A 203 -13.36 4.11 6.81
C SER A 203 -12.68 4.46 8.15
N ALA A 204 -11.88 5.53 8.21
CA ALA A 204 -11.27 6.02 9.44
C ALA A 204 -12.24 6.76 10.38
N LEU A 205 -13.34 7.32 9.86
CA LEU A 205 -14.24 8.20 10.63
C LEU A 205 -14.76 7.57 11.94
N PRO A 206 -15.24 6.30 11.96
CA PRO A 206 -15.70 5.68 13.21
C PRO A 206 -14.61 5.57 14.29
N HIS A 207 -13.34 5.51 13.88
CA HIS A 207 -12.20 5.40 14.78
C HIS A 207 -11.75 6.77 15.28
N LEU A 208 -11.67 7.76 14.38
CA LEU A 208 -11.27 9.13 14.70
C LEU A 208 -12.27 9.82 15.63
N VAL A 209 -13.57 9.71 15.36
CA VAL A 209 -14.61 10.32 16.19
C VAL A 209 -14.55 9.82 17.65
N ARG A 210 -14.16 8.57 17.89
CA ARG A 210 -14.01 8.06 19.26
C ARG A 210 -12.96 8.81 20.06
N LEU A 211 -11.94 9.37 19.40
CA LEU A 211 -10.88 10.15 20.04
C LEU A 211 -11.33 11.54 20.52
N TYR A 212 -12.55 11.96 20.21
CA TYR A 212 -13.16 13.15 20.84
C TYR A 212 -13.34 12.97 22.35
N LEU A 213 -13.33 11.73 22.82
CA LEU A 213 -13.38 11.37 24.24
C LEU A 213 -12.01 11.01 24.80
N ASP A 214 -10.92 11.21 24.04
CA ASP A 214 -9.56 10.95 24.52
C ASP A 214 -9.24 11.88 25.71
N PRO A 215 -8.53 11.42 26.76
CA PRO A 215 -8.17 12.29 27.87
C PRO A 215 -7.22 13.44 27.50
N SER A 216 -6.48 13.32 26.39
CA SER A 216 -5.54 14.34 25.93
C SER A 216 -6.22 15.36 25.00
N PRO A 217 -6.19 16.67 25.31
CA PRO A 217 -6.67 17.71 24.41
C PRO A 217 -5.93 17.74 23.05
N GLU A 218 -4.65 17.35 23.04
CA GLU A 218 -3.86 17.26 21.80
C GLU A 218 -4.42 16.17 20.87
N VAL A 219 -4.74 14.99 21.42
CA VAL A 219 -5.33 13.89 20.65
C VAL A 219 -6.72 14.26 20.15
N GLN A 220 -7.52 14.95 20.97
CA GLN A 220 -8.83 15.46 20.56
C GLN A 220 -8.72 16.44 19.38
N ALA A 221 -7.76 17.36 19.44
CA ALA A 221 -7.54 18.33 18.36
C ALA A 221 -7.11 17.65 17.05
N GLU A 222 -6.14 16.72 17.11
CA GLU A 222 -5.70 15.97 15.93
C GLU A 222 -6.79 15.10 15.33
N ALA A 223 -7.66 14.53 16.17
CA ALA A 223 -8.83 13.79 15.70
C ALA A 223 -9.81 14.71 14.97
N ALA A 224 -10.11 15.89 15.50
CA ALA A 224 -11.03 16.85 14.90
C ALA A 224 -10.52 17.34 13.54
N ASP A 225 -9.25 17.72 13.49
CA ASP A 225 -8.55 18.08 12.27
C ASP A 225 -8.60 16.96 11.21
N SER A 226 -8.44 15.71 11.65
CA SER A 226 -8.47 14.53 10.77
C SER A 226 -9.87 14.22 10.26
N VAL A 227 -10.90 14.34 11.10
CA VAL A 227 -12.30 14.22 10.70
C VAL A 227 -12.66 15.30 9.69
N TRP A 228 -12.29 16.56 9.94
CA TRP A 228 -12.52 17.66 9.00
C TRP A 228 -11.89 17.41 7.63
N ARG A 229 -10.64 16.90 7.60
CA ARG A 229 -9.96 16.57 6.33
C ARG A 229 -10.70 15.50 5.52
N ILE A 230 -11.33 14.53 6.18
CA ILE A 230 -12.02 13.42 5.52
C ILE A 230 -13.47 13.79 5.16
N ALA A 231 -14.20 14.40 6.09
CA ALA A 231 -15.62 14.72 5.95
C ALA A 231 -15.87 16.02 5.18
N GLY A 232 -14.90 16.95 5.20
CA GLY A 232 -14.99 18.23 4.50
C GLY A 232 -15.97 19.23 5.14
N GLU A 233 -16.38 19.01 6.38
CA GLU A 233 -17.32 19.87 7.09
C GLU A 233 -16.94 20.01 8.57
N ASP A 234 -17.40 21.11 9.16
CA ASP A 234 -17.33 21.33 10.60
C ASP A 234 -18.38 20.47 11.29
N ASP A 235 -17.96 19.65 12.24
CA ASP A 235 -18.83 18.77 13.02
C ASP A 235 -19.17 19.33 14.40
N GLY A 236 -18.79 20.59 14.67
CA GLY A 236 -19.11 21.31 15.88
C GLY A 236 -18.33 20.82 17.11
N PHE A 237 -17.31 19.99 16.94
CA PHE A 237 -16.47 19.54 18.05
C PHE A 237 -15.47 20.62 18.47
N HIS A 238 -15.28 20.77 19.79
CA HIS A 238 -14.19 21.56 20.37
C HIS A 238 -13.61 20.85 21.60
N PRO A 239 -12.28 20.87 21.82
CA PRO A 239 -11.66 20.20 22.97
C PRO A 239 -12.14 20.70 24.34
N ASP A 240 -12.64 21.93 24.42
CA ASP A 240 -13.13 22.51 25.68
C ASP A 240 -14.62 22.24 25.97
N LEU A 241 -15.33 21.49 25.10
CA LEU A 241 -16.72 21.12 25.34
C LEU A 241 -16.89 20.30 26.62
N GLU A 242 -18.07 20.40 27.24
CA GLU A 242 -18.39 19.56 28.39
C GLU A 242 -18.42 18.08 27.97
N PRO A 243 -17.99 17.13 28.83
CA PRO A 243 -17.91 15.71 28.47
C PRO A 243 -19.24 15.12 27.92
N ARG A 244 -20.38 15.63 28.38
CA ARG A 244 -21.71 15.23 27.90
C ARG A 244 -21.95 15.66 26.45
N GLU A 245 -21.49 16.84 26.06
CA GLU A 245 -21.63 17.36 24.70
C GLU A 245 -20.72 16.62 23.74
N LYS A 246 -19.47 16.34 24.16
CA LYS A 246 -18.56 15.48 23.40
C LYS A 246 -19.18 14.11 23.14
N THR A 247 -19.76 13.49 24.18
CA THR A 247 -20.44 12.18 24.07
C THR A 247 -21.61 12.25 23.09
N ARG A 248 -22.42 13.31 23.14
CA ARG A 248 -23.53 13.53 22.19
C ARG A 248 -23.04 13.59 20.74
N ILE A 249 -21.99 14.37 20.47
CA ILE A 249 -21.42 14.51 19.11
C ILE A 249 -20.93 13.14 18.60
N VAL A 250 -20.26 12.37 19.45
CA VAL A 250 -19.79 11.01 19.10
C VAL A 250 -20.96 10.06 18.76
N GLU A 251 -22.06 10.14 19.50
CA GLU A 251 -23.26 9.34 19.23
C GLU A 251 -23.98 9.77 17.94
N GLU A 252 -24.03 11.06 17.64
CA GLU A 252 -24.59 11.60 16.39
C GLU A 252 -23.80 11.10 15.17
N TRP A 253 -22.47 11.17 15.24
CA TRP A 253 -21.59 10.59 14.23
C TRP A 253 -21.78 9.08 14.07
N ARG A 254 -21.90 8.33 15.18
CA ARG A 254 -22.13 6.87 15.12
C ARG A 254 -23.40 6.55 14.33
N LYS A 255 -24.50 7.25 14.60
CA LYS A 255 -25.78 7.05 13.89
C LYS A 255 -25.71 7.41 12.41
N ARG A 256 -24.83 8.33 12.03
CA ARG A 256 -24.64 8.75 10.64
C ARG A 256 -23.84 7.73 9.81
N LEU A 257 -22.96 6.99 10.46
CA LEU A 257 -22.04 6.04 9.83
C LEU A 257 -22.60 4.59 9.79
N GLU A 258 -23.76 4.36 10.43
CA GLU A 258 -24.57 3.13 10.35
C GLU A 258 -25.49 3.14 9.12
#